data_AF-A0A1B7HPM6-F1
#
_entry.id   AF-A0A1B7HPM6-F1
#
_cell.length_a   1.000
_cell.length_b   1.000
_cell.length_c   1.000
_cell.angle_alpha   90.00
_cell.angle_beta   90.00
_cell.angle_gamma   90.00
#
_symmetry.space_group_name_H-M   'P 1'
#
loop_
_entity.id
_entity.type
_entity.pdbx_description
1 polymer ?
#
loop_
_entity_poly.entity_id
_entity_poly.type
_entity_poly.pdbx_seq_one_letter_code
_entity_poly.pdbx_strand_id
1 'polypeptide(L)'
;MKNNTSWLLVGLLIIASCIATVKVYLYWKNTHFSCTGELTLHRKDNVANVTMQYVFNGDAGAVLLRGEVISNNTLVEQVNQNVFFDFQRKGNDYFLISKSVTDSTGNQTDVSLLKRTFPLFYLEPDAKFFLNIKQLTGSSWLFTTSRSPSLLCSK
;
A
#
# COMPACT_ATOMS: atom_id res chain seq x y z
N MET A 1 -5.77 16.29 54.93
CA MET A 1 -5.16 16.57 53.61
C MET A 1 -4.99 15.31 52.73
N LYS A 2 -5.92 14.33 52.78
CA LYS A 2 -5.77 13.02 52.08
C LYS A 2 -6.55 12.92 50.74
N ASN A 3 -7.33 13.95 50.38
CA ASN A 3 -8.27 13.89 49.25
C ASN A 3 -7.69 14.41 47.91
N ASN A 4 -6.71 15.33 47.95
CA ASN A 4 -6.19 15.97 46.73
C ASN A 4 -5.28 15.05 45.90
N THR A 5 -4.48 14.20 46.54
CA THR A 5 -3.62 13.23 45.85
C THR A 5 -4.43 12.14 45.14
N SER A 6 -5.58 11.75 45.69
CA SER A 6 -6.48 10.77 45.05
C SER A 6 -7.10 11.34 43.77
N TRP A 7 -7.52 12.60 43.76
CA TRP A 7 -8.06 13.22 42.54
C TRP A 7 -7.00 13.46 41.46
N LEU A 8 -5.77 13.78 41.86
CA LEU A 8 -4.65 13.88 40.91
C LEU A 8 -4.35 12.54 40.24
N LEU A 9 -4.37 11.43 40.99
CA LEU A 9 -4.16 10.08 40.44
C LEU A 9 -5.29 9.66 39.49
N VAL A 10 -6.55 9.96 39.84
CA VAL A 10 -7.70 9.68 38.96
C VAL A 10 -7.60 10.49 37.68
N GLY A 11 -7.25 11.78 37.76
CA GLY A 11 -7.03 12.62 36.58
C GLY A 11 -5.93 12.07 35.67
N LEU A 12 -4.83 11.60 36.25
CA LEU A 12 -3.70 11.01 35.51
C LEU A 12 -4.09 9.71 34.79
N LEU A 13 -4.89 8.86 35.44
CA LEU A 13 -5.43 7.63 34.83
C LEU A 13 -6.36 7.92 33.65
N ILE A 14 -7.23 8.94 33.77
CA ILE A 14 -8.13 9.34 32.68
C ILE A 14 -7.31 9.84 31.48
N ILE A 15 -6.30 10.69 31.71
CA ILE A 15 -5.44 11.21 30.63
C ILE A 15 -4.68 10.06 29.95
N ALA A 16 -4.09 9.15 30.73
CA ALA A 16 -3.38 8.00 30.20
C ALA A 16 -4.29 7.10 29.35
N SER A 17 -5.52 6.86 29.83
CA SER A 17 -6.54 6.12 29.09
C SER A 17 -6.88 6.80 27.77
N CYS A 18 -7.19 8.11 27.76
CA CYS A 18 -7.48 8.85 26.54
C CYS A 18 -6.35 8.77 25.51
N ILE A 19 -5.09 8.89 25.94
CA ILE A 19 -3.92 8.76 25.05
C ILE A 19 -3.86 7.36 24.43
N ALA A 20 -4.09 6.31 25.23
CA ALA A 20 -4.11 4.94 24.75
C ALA A 20 -5.21 4.73 23.70
N THR A 21 -6.44 5.18 23.96
CA THR A 21 -7.56 5.04 23.03
C THR A 21 -7.31 5.76 21.72
N VAL A 22 -6.76 6.98 21.77
CA VAL A 22 -6.40 7.74 20.56
C VAL A 22 -5.33 7.02 19.76
N LYS A 23 -4.29 6.48 20.42
CA LYS A 23 -3.24 5.72 19.72
C LYS A 23 -3.78 4.46 19.05
N VAL A 24 -4.64 3.71 19.74
CA VAL A 24 -5.28 2.51 19.18
C VAL A 24 -6.15 2.88 17.98
N TYR A 25 -6.96 3.94 18.10
CA TYR A 25 -7.80 4.42 17.02
C TYR A 25 -6.99 4.86 15.78
N LEU A 26 -5.92 5.65 16.00
CA LEU A 26 -5.03 6.08 14.92
C LEU A 26 -4.29 4.90 14.27
N TYR A 27 -3.90 3.90 15.07
CA TYR A 27 -3.27 2.68 14.54
C TYR A 27 -4.25 1.90 13.66
N TRP A 28 -5.48 1.70 14.14
CA TRP A 28 -6.53 0.99 13.42
C TRP A 28 -6.86 1.68 12.08
N LYS A 29 -7.07 3.00 12.09
CA LYS A 29 -7.35 3.79 10.88
C LYS A 29 -6.25 3.67 9.82
N ASN A 30 -4.99 3.54 10.23
CA ASN A 30 -3.85 3.43 9.31
C ASN A 30 -3.53 1.98 8.91
N THR A 31 -4.30 1.01 9.37
CA THR A 31 -4.13 -0.42 9.03
C THR A 31 -5.40 -1.03 8.43
N HIS A 32 -6.54 -0.34 8.54
CA HIS A 32 -7.84 -0.76 8.04
C HIS A 32 -8.42 0.32 7.14
N PHE A 33 -8.07 0.27 5.86
CA PHE A 33 -8.54 1.24 4.86
C PHE A 33 -8.43 0.67 3.45
N SER A 34 -9.19 1.25 2.52
CA SER A 34 -9.12 0.91 1.10
C SER A 34 -8.90 2.15 0.25
N CYS A 35 -8.18 2.00 -0.86
CA CYS A 35 -7.94 3.06 -1.82
C CYS A 35 -8.05 2.51 -3.24
N THR A 36 -8.85 3.16 -4.07
CA THR A 36 -8.92 2.88 -5.49
C THR A 36 -8.31 4.06 -6.24
N GLY A 37 -7.43 3.78 -7.19
CA GLY A 37 -6.81 4.79 -8.03
C GLY A 37 -6.58 4.29 -9.44
N GLU A 38 -6.55 5.21 -10.39
CA GLU A 38 -6.17 4.96 -11.77
C GLU A 38 -4.73 5.41 -11.96
N LEU A 39 -3.95 4.59 -12.67
CA LEU A 39 -2.56 4.82 -12.94
C LEU A 39 -2.32 4.63 -14.44
N THR A 40 -1.89 5.71 -15.08
CA THR A 40 -1.34 5.65 -16.44
C THR A 40 0.18 5.78 -16.38
N LEU A 41 0.89 4.74 -16.85
CA LEU A 41 2.35 4.73 -16.94
C LEU A 41 2.77 4.87 -18.40
N HIS A 42 3.52 5.91 -18.70
CA HIS A 42 4.18 6.08 -20.00
C HIS A 42 5.66 5.67 -19.88
N ARG A 43 6.08 4.64 -20.61
CA ARG A 43 7.49 4.19 -20.66
C ARG A 43 7.90 3.89 -22.10
N LYS A 44 8.58 4.87 -22.74
CA LYS A 44 9.01 4.82 -24.16
C LYS A 44 7.87 4.37 -25.08
N ASP A 45 7.86 3.10 -25.46
CA ASP A 45 6.91 2.52 -26.41
C ASP A 45 5.77 1.75 -25.73
N ASN A 46 5.70 1.78 -24.40
CA ASN A 46 4.67 1.12 -23.60
C ASN A 46 3.81 2.15 -22.86
N VAL A 47 2.49 2.01 -22.98
CA VAL A 47 1.52 2.73 -22.17
C VAL A 47 0.73 1.70 -21.37
N ALA A 48 0.73 1.85 -20.05
CA ALA A 48 -0.11 1.01 -19.19
C ALA A 48 -1.21 1.85 -18.59
N ASN A 49 -2.46 1.45 -18.81
CA ASN A 49 -3.63 2.05 -18.20
C ASN A 49 -4.23 1.04 -17.24
N VAL A 50 -4.05 1.26 -15.94
CA VAL A 50 -4.49 0.31 -14.93
C VAL A 50 -5.22 0.99 -13.78
N THR A 51 -6.29 0.36 -13.33
CA THR A 51 -6.95 0.65 -12.07
C THR A 51 -6.37 -0.28 -11.00
N MET A 52 -5.99 0.31 -9.87
CA MET A 52 -5.50 -0.41 -8.70
C MET A 52 -6.45 -0.18 -7.54
N GLN A 53 -6.92 -1.26 -6.93
CA GLN A 53 -7.70 -1.22 -5.70
C GLN A 53 -6.91 -1.88 -4.57
N TYR A 54 -6.42 -1.08 -3.64
CA TYR A 54 -5.78 -1.53 -2.42
C TYR A 54 -6.79 -1.68 -1.29
N VAL A 55 -6.67 -2.77 -0.53
CA VAL A 55 -7.39 -3.02 0.71
C VAL A 55 -6.38 -3.45 1.77
N PHE A 56 -6.26 -2.66 2.84
CA PHE A 56 -5.45 -2.97 4.02
C PHE A 56 -6.37 -3.38 5.16
N ASN A 57 -6.04 -4.47 5.84
CA ASN A 57 -6.80 -5.00 6.96
C ASN A 57 -5.85 -5.63 8.00
N GLY A 58 -5.45 -4.84 9.00
CA GLY A 58 -4.54 -5.28 10.06
C GLY A 58 -3.09 -5.30 9.62
N ASP A 59 -2.51 -6.48 9.44
CA ASP A 59 -1.14 -6.72 8.98
C ASP A 59 -1.09 -7.39 7.59
N ALA A 60 -2.26 -7.58 6.97
CA ALA A 60 -2.40 -8.16 5.64
C ALA A 60 -3.35 -7.33 4.77
N GLY A 61 -3.38 -7.64 3.49
CA GLY A 61 -4.20 -6.94 2.52
C GLY A 61 -4.27 -7.61 1.17
N ALA A 62 -4.98 -6.94 0.27
CA ALA A 62 -5.07 -7.34 -1.13
C ALA A 62 -4.97 -6.12 -2.04
N VAL A 63 -4.38 -6.31 -3.22
CA VAL A 63 -4.48 -5.36 -4.32
C VAL A 63 -5.01 -6.03 -5.56
N LEU A 64 -6.03 -5.42 -6.15
CA LEU A 64 -6.62 -5.83 -7.42
C LEU A 64 -6.10 -4.89 -8.50
N LEU A 65 -5.40 -5.44 -9.49
CA LEU A 65 -4.92 -4.74 -10.66
C LEU A 65 -5.77 -5.13 -11.86
N ARG A 66 -6.35 -4.12 -12.52
CA ARG A 66 -7.18 -4.29 -13.72
C ARG A 66 -6.75 -3.29 -14.78
N GLY A 67 -6.76 -3.69 -16.04
CA GLY A 67 -6.50 -2.80 -17.17
C GLY A 67 -5.64 -3.46 -18.23
N GLU A 68 -4.79 -2.69 -18.88
CA GLU A 68 -4.01 -3.19 -20.02
C GLU A 68 -2.66 -2.48 -20.18
N VAL A 69 -1.73 -3.18 -20.83
CA VAL A 69 -0.46 -2.64 -21.30
C VAL A 69 -0.45 -2.68 -22.82
N ILE A 70 -0.33 -1.50 -23.42
CA ILE A 70 -0.20 -1.33 -24.86
C ILE A 70 1.29 -1.15 -25.18
N SER A 71 1.86 -2.01 -26.00
CA SER A 71 3.25 -1.97 -26.44
C SER A 71 3.33 -1.71 -27.95
N ASN A 72 4.20 -0.79 -28.37
CA ASN A 72 4.43 -0.41 -29.76
C ASN A 72 3.13 -0.10 -30.53
N ASN A 73 2.12 0.48 -29.87
CA ASN A 73 0.79 0.80 -30.42
C ASN A 73 0.02 -0.38 -31.04
N THR A 74 0.41 -1.63 -30.79
CA THR A 74 -0.12 -2.79 -31.52
C THR A 74 -0.36 -4.01 -30.64
N LEU A 75 0.50 -4.26 -29.65
CA LEU A 75 0.35 -5.39 -28.74
C LEU A 75 -0.37 -4.93 -27.47
N VAL A 76 -1.55 -5.50 -27.19
CA VAL A 76 -2.33 -5.20 -25.99
C VAL A 76 -2.32 -6.43 -25.09
N GLU A 77 -1.71 -6.30 -23.91
CA GLU A 77 -1.69 -7.33 -22.87
C GLU A 77 -2.64 -6.93 -21.74
N GLN A 78 -3.57 -7.81 -21.38
CA GLN A 78 -4.50 -7.54 -20.29
C GLN A 78 -3.81 -7.74 -18.93
N VAL A 79 -4.08 -6.84 -18.00
CA VAL A 79 -3.62 -6.91 -16.61
C VAL A 79 -4.80 -7.27 -15.75
N ASN A 80 -4.79 -8.47 -15.17
CA ASN A 80 -5.89 -8.92 -14.32
C ASN A 80 -5.42 -9.66 -13.06
N GLN A 81 -4.52 -9.02 -12.31
CA GLN A 81 -3.84 -9.63 -11.18
C GLN A 81 -4.58 -9.37 -9.86
N ASN A 82 -4.70 -10.41 -9.03
CA ASN A 82 -5.08 -10.33 -7.63
C ASN A 82 -3.86 -10.68 -6.80
N VAL A 83 -3.42 -9.75 -5.95
CA VAL A 83 -2.22 -9.92 -5.14
C VAL A 83 -2.63 -9.84 -3.68
N PHE A 84 -2.46 -10.94 -2.95
CA PHE A 84 -2.58 -10.94 -1.49
C PHE A 84 -1.20 -10.68 -0.89
N PHE A 85 -1.12 -9.85 0.14
CA PHE A 85 0.14 -9.44 0.73
C PHE A 85 0.07 -9.33 2.26
N ASP A 86 1.21 -9.57 2.89
CA ASP A 86 1.47 -9.16 4.27
C ASP A 86 2.17 -7.79 4.25
N PHE A 87 2.01 -6.98 5.30
CA PHE A 87 2.72 -5.71 5.41
C PHE A 87 3.15 -5.36 6.83
N GLN A 88 4.24 -4.60 6.91
CA GLN A 88 4.70 -3.95 8.15
C GLN A 88 4.71 -2.44 7.96
N ARG A 89 4.31 -1.70 9.00
CA ARG A 89 4.20 -0.25 8.95
C ARG A 89 5.13 0.43 9.94
N LYS A 90 5.85 1.45 9.48
CA LYS A 90 6.62 2.38 10.32
C LYS A 90 6.24 3.81 9.93
N GLY A 91 5.36 4.44 10.71
CA GLY A 91 4.84 5.76 10.35
C GLY A 91 4.09 5.70 9.01
N ASN A 92 4.50 6.46 8.02
CA ASN A 92 3.86 6.45 6.70
C ASN A 92 4.50 5.46 5.71
N ASP A 93 5.48 4.70 6.16
CA ASP A 93 6.21 3.72 5.37
C ASP A 93 5.58 2.33 5.54
N TYR A 94 5.15 1.75 4.42
CA TYR A 94 4.53 0.43 4.34
C TYR A 94 5.47 -0.48 3.54
N PHE A 95 5.90 -1.56 4.18
CA PHE A 95 6.74 -2.59 3.61
C PHE A 95 5.87 -3.81 3.34
N LEU A 96 5.54 -4.05 2.07
CA LEU A 96 4.63 -5.10 1.63
C LEU A 96 5.45 -6.29 1.12
N ILE A 97 4.92 -7.50 1.31
CA ILE A 97 5.47 -8.75 0.77
C ILE A 97 4.31 -9.51 0.13
N SER A 98 4.39 -9.79 -1.16
CA SER A 98 3.37 -10.58 -1.85
C SER A 98 3.37 -12.01 -1.32
N LYS A 99 2.18 -12.58 -1.12
CA LYS A 99 1.97 -13.95 -0.62
C LYS A 99 1.46 -14.86 -1.71
N SER A 100 0.54 -14.35 -2.51
CA SER A 100 0.06 -15.03 -3.70
C SER A 100 -0.33 -14.00 -4.75
N VAL A 101 -0.12 -14.38 -6.00
CA VAL A 101 -0.49 -13.60 -7.18
C VAL A 101 -1.27 -14.53 -8.09
N THR A 102 -2.50 -14.15 -8.41
CA THR A 102 -3.39 -14.93 -9.26
C THR A 102 -3.98 -14.09 -10.38
N ASP A 103 -3.99 -14.63 -11.59
CA ASP A 103 -4.72 -14.05 -12.70
C ASP A 103 -6.21 -14.39 -12.55
N SER A 104 -7.06 -13.37 -12.45
CA SER A 104 -8.49 -13.60 -12.24
C SER A 104 -9.24 -14.10 -13.49
N THR A 105 -8.61 -14.05 -14.67
CA THR A 105 -9.18 -14.58 -15.91
C THR A 105 -8.81 -16.03 -16.20
N GLY A 106 -7.83 -16.58 -15.48
CA GLY A 106 -7.30 -17.93 -15.73
C GLY A 106 -6.48 -18.07 -17.02
N ASN A 107 -6.29 -17.00 -17.78
CA ASN A 107 -5.39 -17.00 -18.94
C ASN A 107 -3.94 -16.82 -18.51
N GLN A 108 -3.01 -17.45 -19.24
CA GLN A 108 -1.58 -17.19 -19.10
C GLN A 108 -1.27 -15.83 -19.71
N THR A 109 -1.42 -14.77 -18.91
CA THR A 109 -0.91 -13.44 -19.22
C THR A 109 0.60 -13.51 -19.46
N ASP A 110 1.12 -12.90 -20.53
CA ASP A 110 2.55 -12.86 -20.82
C ASP A 110 3.27 -11.99 -19.78
N VAL A 111 3.74 -12.67 -18.73
CA VAL A 111 4.45 -12.08 -17.60
C VAL A 111 5.70 -11.32 -18.07
N SER A 112 6.26 -11.63 -19.24
CA SER A 112 7.48 -11.00 -19.76
C SER A 112 7.27 -9.51 -20.07
N LEU A 113 6.13 -9.15 -20.67
CA LEU A 113 5.80 -7.75 -20.92
C LEU A 113 5.48 -7.02 -19.61
N LEU A 114 4.73 -7.68 -18.71
CA LEU A 114 4.35 -7.09 -17.43
C LEU A 114 5.56 -6.83 -16.52
N LYS A 115 6.57 -7.71 -16.48
CA LYS A 115 7.80 -7.51 -15.71
C LYS A 115 8.58 -6.25 -16.11
N ARG A 116 8.40 -5.77 -17.34
CA ARG A 116 9.02 -4.52 -17.81
C ARG A 116 8.25 -3.27 -17.35
N THR A 117 7.00 -3.40 -16.97
CA THR A 117 6.11 -2.28 -16.66
C THR A 117 5.84 -2.19 -15.15
N PHE A 118 5.60 -3.33 -14.52
CA PHE A 118 5.23 -3.45 -13.12
C PHE A 118 6.36 -4.05 -12.27
N PRO A 119 6.48 -3.62 -11.01
CA PRO A 119 7.30 -4.31 -10.01
C PRO A 119 6.90 -5.79 -9.86
N LEU A 120 7.88 -6.63 -9.50
CA LEU A 120 7.66 -8.07 -9.28
C LEU A 120 6.58 -8.37 -8.22
N PHE A 121 6.37 -7.47 -7.27
CA PHE A 121 5.30 -7.57 -6.26
C PHE A 121 3.92 -7.88 -6.84
N TYR A 122 3.62 -7.37 -8.04
CA TYR A 122 2.31 -7.60 -8.66
C TYR A 122 2.24 -8.88 -9.51
N LEU A 123 3.37 -9.58 -9.67
CA LEU A 123 3.55 -10.63 -10.67
C LEU A 123 4.01 -11.94 -10.05
N GLU A 124 4.71 -11.89 -8.92
CA GLU A 124 5.32 -13.06 -8.27
C GLU A 124 5.07 -13.02 -6.75
N PRO A 125 4.89 -14.20 -6.10
CA PRO A 125 4.90 -14.29 -4.64
C PRO A 125 6.29 -13.99 -4.07
N ASP A 126 6.34 -13.69 -2.77
CA ASP A 126 7.55 -13.38 -1.98
C ASP A 126 8.35 -12.16 -2.47
N ALA A 127 7.76 -11.34 -3.34
CA ALA A 127 8.34 -10.11 -3.82
C ALA A 127 8.03 -8.95 -2.87
N LYS A 128 9.04 -8.13 -2.60
CA LYS A 128 8.95 -6.98 -1.69
C LYS A 128 8.52 -5.72 -2.43
N PHE A 129 7.73 -4.90 -1.76
CA PHE A 129 7.33 -3.60 -2.29
C PHE A 129 7.26 -2.54 -1.20
N PHE A 130 7.56 -1.31 -1.59
CA PHE A 130 7.58 -0.18 -0.68
C PHE A 130 6.59 0.88 -1.13
N LEU A 131 5.76 1.31 -0.19
CA LEU A 131 4.84 2.42 -0.36
C LEU A 131 5.01 3.40 0.79
N ASN A 132 5.16 4.69 0.46
CA ASN A 132 4.92 5.75 1.41
C ASN A 132 3.50 6.28 1.18
N ILE A 133 2.63 6.09 2.17
CA ILE A 133 1.20 6.42 2.08
C ILE A 133 0.91 7.55 3.06
N LYS A 134 0.49 8.70 2.52
CA LYS A 134 0.10 9.88 3.31
C LYS A 134 -1.37 10.21 3.08
N GLN A 135 -2.10 10.45 4.16
CA GLN A 135 -3.45 11.01 4.06
C GLN A 135 -3.33 12.52 3.76
N LEU A 136 -3.93 12.98 2.65
CA LEU A 136 -3.92 14.40 2.26
C LEU A 136 -5.14 15.13 2.85
N THR A 137 -6.34 14.57 2.66
CA THR A 137 -7.60 15.07 3.22
C THR A 137 -8.40 13.93 3.84
N GLY A 138 -9.56 14.22 4.43
CA GLY A 138 -10.39 13.22 5.13
C GLY A 138 -10.65 11.93 4.35
N SER A 139 -10.71 12.00 3.01
CA SER A 139 -10.99 10.87 2.11
C SER A 139 -9.95 10.64 1.01
N SER A 140 -8.83 11.37 1.01
CA SER A 140 -7.80 11.24 -0.04
C SER A 140 -6.47 10.77 0.54
N TRP A 141 -5.86 9.82 -0.17
CA TRP A 141 -4.56 9.26 0.16
C TRP A 141 -3.63 9.42 -1.03
N LEU A 142 -2.39 9.79 -0.74
CA LEU A 142 -1.31 9.84 -1.71
C LEU A 142 -0.43 8.61 -1.50
N PHE A 143 -0.40 7.75 -2.50
CA PHE A 143 0.48 6.58 -2.54
C PHE A 143 1.70 6.95 -3.38
N THR A 144 2.87 6.88 -2.77
CA THR A 144 4.14 7.13 -3.45
C THR A 144 5.04 5.90 -3.39
N THR A 145 5.70 5.62 -4.49
CA THR A 145 6.74 4.59 -4.59
C THR A 145 8.09 5.28 -4.61
N SER A 146 9.14 4.61 -4.09
CA SER A 146 10.49 5.16 -3.98
C SER A 146 11.24 5.24 -5.32
N ARG A 147 10.56 5.51 -6.45
CA ARG A 147 11.17 5.56 -7.79
C ARG A 147 11.93 6.87 -8.09
N SER A 148 12.64 7.41 -7.11
CA SER A 148 13.72 8.39 -7.34
C SER A 148 14.90 8.04 -6.44
N PRO A 149 16.13 7.84 -6.98
CA PRO A 149 17.24 7.43 -6.15
C PRO A 149 17.75 8.64 -5.37
N SER A 150 17.90 8.48 -4.05
CA SER A 150 18.64 9.42 -3.21
C SER A 150 19.71 8.66 -2.45
N LEU A 151 20.94 8.77 -2.95
CA LEU A 151 22.17 8.30 -2.30
C LEU A 151 22.97 9.54 -1.92
N LEU A 152 23.33 9.68 -0.65
CA LEU A 152 24.63 10.25 -0.31
C LEU A 152 25.15 9.58 0.96
N CYS A 153 26.18 8.76 0.78
CA CYS A 153 26.91 8.12 1.86
C CYS A 153 28.08 9.02 2.30
N SER A 154 28.30 9.06 3.61
CA SER A 154 29.56 9.48 4.22
C SER A 154 29.75 8.68 5.50
N LYS A 155 31.01 8.34 5.79
CA LYS A 155 31.48 7.32 6.74
C LYS A 155 30.92 7.45 8.15
#